data_AF-A0A352J1M1-F1
#
_entry.id   AF-A0A352J1M1-F1
#
_cell.length_a   1.000
_cell.length_b   1.000
_cell.length_c   1.000
_cell.angle_alpha   90.00
_cell.angle_beta   90.00
_cell.angle_gamma   90.00
#
_symmetry.space_group_name_H-M   'P 1'
#
loop_
_entity.id
_entity.type
_entity.pdbx_description
1 polymer ?
#
loop_
_entity_poly.entity_id
_entity_poly.type
_entity_poly.pdbx_seq_one_letter_code
_entity_poly.pdbx_strand_id
1 'polypeptide(L)'
;PDKDQYQVYGQLNQLIWDGGKVSAQKEMIVANAEVEKQKLETEIYLLQERVNQVFFGILLLNEQLTQQGILEKELQRNLEKVQSYVLNGVANDADLSAVKVEQLKTNQQRIQMESALDSYIKILS
;
A
#
# COMPACT_ATOMS: atom_id res chain seq x y z
N PRO A 1 66.73 42.66 22.35
CA PRO A 1 65.49 41.85 22.26
C PRO A 1 65.21 41.56 20.80
N ASP A 2 65.26 40.28 20.41
CA ASP A 2 64.20 39.66 19.61
C ASP A 2 64.56 38.19 19.42
N LYS A 3 63.69 37.33 19.97
CA LYS A 3 63.79 35.89 19.98
C LYS A 3 62.60 35.37 19.17
N ASP A 4 62.69 35.52 17.86
CA ASP A 4 61.64 34.98 16.99
C ASP A 4 62.02 33.54 16.63
N GLN A 5 61.24 32.60 17.15
CA GLN A 5 61.36 31.18 16.85
C GLN A 5 60.03 30.69 16.28
N TYR A 6 60.04 30.28 15.01
CA TYR A 6 58.91 29.65 14.33
C TYR A 6 59.13 28.15 14.27
N GLN A 7 58.10 27.38 14.62
CA GLN A 7 58.15 25.92 14.60
C GLN A 7 56.98 25.36 13.80
N VAL A 8 57.30 24.51 12.83
CA VAL A 8 56.34 23.68 12.10
C VAL A 8 56.68 22.23 12.44
N TYR A 9 55.69 21.44 12.87
CA TYR A 9 55.85 20.02 13.11
C TYR A 9 54.75 19.24 12.39
N GLY A 10 55.12 18.05 11.89
CA GLY A 10 54.19 17.05 11.40
C GLY A 10 54.32 15.81 12.27
N GLN A 11 53.18 15.26 12.73
CA GLN A 11 53.16 14.05 13.56
C GLN A 11 52.58 12.89 12.77
N LEU A 12 53.31 11.78 12.74
CA LEU A 12 52.84 10.48 12.26
C LEU A 12 52.67 9.56 13.47
N ASN A 13 51.46 9.04 13.68
CA ASN A 13 51.20 8.06 14.72
C ASN A 13 50.98 6.69 14.06
N GLN A 14 51.79 5.71 14.45
CA GLN A 14 51.67 4.33 13.99
C GLN A 14 51.46 3.41 15.19
N LEU A 15 50.41 2.60 15.13
CA LEU A 15 50.17 1.54 16.11
C LEU A 15 51.10 0.36 15.78
N ILE A 16 52.02 0.03 16.70
CA ILE A 16 53.01 -1.04 16.48
C ILE A 16 52.43 -2.42 16.82
N TRP A 17 51.60 -2.53 17.86
CA TRP A 17 50.94 -3.77 18.26
C TRP A 17 49.73 -3.49 19.17
N ASP A 18 48.62 -4.21 18.95
CA ASP A 18 47.37 -4.06 19.70
C ASP A 18 46.70 -5.40 20.05
N GLY A 19 47.43 -6.51 19.88
CA GLY A 19 46.89 -7.85 20.10
C GLY A 19 45.84 -8.31 19.08
N GLY A 20 45.69 -7.65 17.93
CA GLY A 20 44.73 -8.03 16.88
C GLY A 20 43.37 -7.34 17.01
N LYS A 21 43.22 -6.40 17.94
CA LYS A 21 41.95 -5.68 18.19
C LYS A 21 41.44 -4.95 16.95
N VAL A 22 42.30 -4.25 16.21
CA VAL A 22 41.95 -3.56 14.96
C VAL A 22 41.53 -4.54 13.88
N SER A 23 42.18 -5.72 13.78
CA SER A 23 41.77 -6.76 12.83
C SER A 23 40.37 -7.28 13.14
N ALA A 24 40.13 -7.66 14.39
CA ALA A 24 38.83 -8.16 14.83
C ALA A 24 37.71 -7.11 14.65
N GLN A 25 38.00 -5.84 14.96
CA GLN A 25 37.04 -4.76 14.75
C GLN A 25 36.75 -4.53 13.26
N LYS A 26 37.76 -4.63 12.39
CA LYS A 26 37.59 -4.54 10.94
C LYS A 26 36.74 -5.71 10.41
N GLU A 27 37.03 -6.93 10.84
CA GLU A 27 36.25 -8.13 10.47
C GLU A 27 34.79 -8.00 10.91
N MET A 28 34.54 -7.53 12.14
CA MET A 28 33.19 -7.25 12.63
C MET A 28 32.47 -6.20 11.78
N ILE A 29 33.13 -5.10 11.41
CA ILE A 29 32.55 -4.07 10.55
C ILE A 29 32.19 -4.64 9.18
N VAL A 30 33.06 -5.45 8.58
CA VAL A 30 32.81 -6.10 7.29
C VAL A 30 31.64 -7.08 7.38
N ALA A 31 31.59 -7.90 8.44
CA ALA A 31 30.49 -8.84 8.66
C ALA A 31 29.15 -8.10 8.83
N ASN A 32 29.11 -7.02 9.61
CA ASN A 32 27.91 -6.20 9.77
C ASN A 32 27.49 -5.53 8.45
N ALA A 33 28.43 -5.06 7.63
CA ALA A 33 28.13 -4.48 6.33
C ALA A 33 27.49 -5.50 5.37
N GLU A 34 27.94 -6.75 5.40
CA GLU A 34 27.36 -7.83 4.59
C GLU A 34 25.95 -8.19 5.08
N VAL A 35 25.71 -8.21 6.39
CA VAL A 35 24.36 -8.42 6.96
C VAL A 35 23.41 -7.31 6.53
N GLU A 36 23.81 -6.03 6.64
CA GLU A 36 22.97 -4.91 6.22
C GLU A 36 22.67 -4.94 4.71
N LYS A 37 23.64 -5.37 3.89
CA LYS A 37 23.42 -5.56 2.45
C LYS A 37 22.37 -6.63 2.16
N GLN A 38 22.44 -7.79 2.81
CA GLN A 38 21.47 -8.87 2.64
C GLN A 38 20.07 -8.46 3.13
N LYS A 39 20.01 -7.67 4.20
CA LYS A 39 18.77 -7.09 4.69
C LYS A 39 18.14 -6.15 3.66
N LEU A 40 18.93 -5.25 3.07
CA LEU A 40 18.46 -4.36 2.00
C LEU A 40 17.94 -5.14 0.78
N GLU A 41 18.63 -6.22 0.40
CA GLU A 41 18.18 -7.08 -0.70
C GLU A 41 16.83 -7.74 -0.38
N THR A 42 16.64 -8.19 0.86
CA THR A 42 15.35 -8.73 1.33
C THR A 42 14.24 -7.67 1.31
N GLU A 43 14.56 -6.43 1.70
CA GLU A 43 13.60 -5.31 1.67
C GLU A 43 13.11 -4.99 0.25
N ILE A 44 13.94 -5.20 -0.78
CA ILE A 44 13.52 -5.05 -2.19
C ILE A 44 12.44 -6.06 -2.56
N TYR A 45 12.56 -7.33 -2.15
CA TYR A 45 11.53 -8.34 -2.41
C TYR A 45 10.21 -8.02 -1.70
N LEU A 46 10.27 -7.55 -0.45
CA LEU A 46 9.09 -7.11 0.29
C LEU A 46 8.41 -5.91 -0.39
N LEU A 47 9.19 -4.99 -0.92
CA LEU A 47 8.66 -3.85 -1.68
C LEU A 47 7.94 -4.32 -2.96
N GLN A 48 8.53 -5.24 -3.72
CA GLN A 48 7.91 -5.82 -4.92
C GLN A 48 6.59 -6.52 -4.58
N GLU A 49 6.57 -7.30 -3.50
CA GLU A 49 5.35 -7.97 -3.04
C GLU A 49 4.26 -6.95 -2.70
N ARG A 50 4.60 -5.88 -1.97
CA ARG A 50 3.65 -4.82 -1.62
C ARG A 50 3.08 -4.12 -2.86
N VAL A 51 3.92 -3.82 -3.85
CA VAL A 51 3.48 -3.24 -5.13
C VAL A 51 2.51 -4.18 -5.84
N ASN A 52 2.83 -5.48 -5.89
CA ASN A 52 1.96 -6.49 -6.49
C ASN A 52 0.61 -6.58 -5.77
N GLN A 53 0.59 -6.60 -4.45
CA GLN A 53 -0.63 -6.65 -3.66
C GLN A 53 -1.56 -5.47 -3.96
N VAL A 54 -1.02 -4.24 -4.04
CA VAL A 54 -1.81 -3.05 -4.36
C VAL A 54 -2.29 -3.09 -5.82
N PHE A 55 -1.43 -3.48 -6.76
CA PHE A 55 -1.77 -3.61 -8.17
C PHE A 55 -2.93 -4.60 -8.40
N PHE A 56 -2.82 -5.82 -7.86
CA PHE A 56 -3.90 -6.80 -7.97
C PHE A 56 -5.15 -6.39 -7.19
N GLY A 57 -4.99 -5.65 -6.08
CA GLY A 57 -6.10 -5.04 -5.37
C GLY A 57 -6.89 -4.05 -6.22
N ILE A 58 -6.21 -3.20 -7.00
CA ILE A 58 -6.84 -2.27 -7.96
C ILE A 58 -7.62 -3.03 -9.03
N LEU A 59 -7.02 -4.07 -9.62
CA LEU A 59 -7.70 -4.89 -10.63
C LEU A 59 -8.96 -5.54 -10.06
N LEU A 60 -8.87 -6.09 -8.85
CA LEU A 60 -10.02 -6.69 -8.16
C LEU A 60 -11.14 -5.66 -7.90
N LEU A 61 -10.80 -4.47 -7.40
CA LEU A 61 -11.77 -3.41 -7.14
C LEU A 61 -12.47 -2.95 -8.43
N ASN A 62 -11.75 -2.84 -9.54
CA ASN A 62 -12.34 -2.48 -10.84
C ASN A 62 -13.35 -3.53 -11.33
N GLU A 63 -13.03 -4.82 -11.19
CA GLU A 63 -13.97 -5.89 -11.54
C GLU A 63 -15.17 -5.94 -10.61
N GLN A 64 -14.98 -5.68 -9.31
CA GLN A 64 -16.08 -5.57 -8.35
C GLN A 64 -17.00 -4.39 -8.68
N LEU A 65 -16.46 -3.22 -9.06
CA LEU A 65 -17.25 -2.08 -9.52
C LEU A 65 -18.05 -2.39 -10.78
N THR A 66 -17.47 -3.16 -11.70
CA THR A 66 -18.16 -3.63 -12.91
C THR A 66 -19.33 -4.53 -12.56
N GLN A 67 -19.14 -5.50 -11.65
CA GLN A 67 -20.21 -6.37 -11.14
C GLN A 67 -21.30 -5.56 -10.43
N GLN A 68 -20.91 -4.55 -9.66
CA GLN A 68 -21.86 -3.67 -8.99
C GLN A 68 -22.74 -2.91 -9.98
N GLY A 69 -22.17 -2.42 -11.08
CA GLY A 69 -22.95 -1.79 -12.16
C GLY A 69 -23.94 -2.74 -12.85
N ILE A 70 -23.65 -4.05 -12.89
CA ILE A 70 -24.60 -5.06 -13.38
C ILE A 70 -25.75 -5.23 -12.39
N LEU A 71 -25.43 -5.36 -11.10
CA LEU A 71 -26.42 -5.50 -10.02
C LEU A 71 -27.34 -4.27 -9.93
N GLU A 72 -26.80 -3.05 -10.05
CA GLU A 72 -27.59 -1.81 -10.07
C GLU A 72 -28.61 -1.83 -11.22
N LYS A 73 -28.20 -2.26 -12.42
CA LYS A 73 -29.10 -2.39 -13.57
C LYS A 73 -30.17 -3.45 -13.35
N GLU A 74 -29.85 -4.56 -12.69
CA GLU A 74 -30.82 -5.60 -12.33
C GLU A 74 -31.85 -5.12 -11.33
N LEU A 75 -31.40 -4.45 -10.26
CA LEU A 75 -32.28 -3.87 -9.25
C LEU A 75 -33.20 -2.80 -9.85
N GLN A 76 -32.69 -2.00 -10.79
CA GLN A 76 -33.51 -1.02 -11.51
C GLN A 76 -34.60 -1.68 -12.36
N ARG A 77 -34.27 -2.73 -13.12
CA ARG A 77 -35.27 -3.51 -13.86
C ARG A 77 -36.31 -4.16 -12.94
N ASN A 78 -35.88 -4.66 -11.78
CA ASN A 78 -36.77 -5.24 -10.79
C ASN A 78 -37.71 -4.19 -10.20
N LEU A 79 -37.21 -3.00 -9.90
CA LEU A 79 -38.00 -1.88 -9.42
C LEU A 79 -39.13 -1.53 -10.39
N GLU A 80 -38.82 -1.38 -11.68
CA GLU A 80 -39.80 -1.08 -12.73
C GLU A 80 -40.87 -2.17 -12.84
N LYS A 81 -40.44 -3.44 -12.74
CA LYS A 81 -41.35 -4.59 -12.79
C LYS A 81 -42.29 -4.64 -11.57
N VAL A 82 -41.76 -4.45 -10.36
CA VAL A 82 -42.55 -4.43 -9.12
C VAL A 82 -43.50 -3.23 -9.10
N GLN A 83 -43.06 -2.06 -9.56
CA GLN A 83 -43.95 -0.90 -9.73
C GLN A 83 -45.13 -1.23 -10.64
N SER A 84 -44.89 -1.90 -11.77
CA SER A 84 -45.97 -2.36 -12.65
C SER A 84 -46.91 -3.35 -11.94
N TYR A 85 -46.39 -4.27 -11.13
CA TYR A 85 -47.23 -5.20 -10.37
C TYR A 85 -48.05 -4.53 -9.27
N VAL A 86 -47.50 -3.51 -8.60
CA VAL A 86 -48.24 -2.70 -7.62
C VAL A 86 -49.36 -1.94 -8.32
N LEU A 87 -49.09 -1.30 -9.46
CA LEU A 87 -50.10 -0.58 -10.25
C LEU A 87 -51.23 -1.51 -10.75
N ASN A 88 -50.91 -2.76 -11.05
CA ASN A 88 -51.88 -3.78 -11.47
C ASN A 88 -52.52 -4.54 -10.29
N GLY A 89 -52.23 -4.16 -9.05
CA GLY A 89 -52.81 -4.76 -7.83
C GLY A 89 -52.32 -6.17 -7.50
N VAL A 90 -51.21 -6.62 -8.09
CA VAL A 90 -50.63 -7.96 -7.94
C VAL A 90 -49.49 -8.00 -6.89
N ALA A 91 -48.88 -6.84 -6.57
CA ALA A 91 -47.82 -6.72 -5.58
C ALA A 91 -48.11 -5.61 -4.55
N ASN A 92 -47.39 -5.63 -3.42
CA ASN A 92 -47.58 -4.69 -2.32
C ASN A 92 -46.45 -3.62 -2.29
N ASP A 93 -46.72 -2.46 -1.71
CA ASP A 93 -45.76 -1.37 -1.48
C ASP A 93 -44.55 -1.81 -0.66
N ALA A 94 -44.69 -2.87 0.16
CA ALA A 94 -43.61 -3.49 0.89
C ALA A 94 -42.55 -4.09 -0.04
N ASP A 95 -42.96 -4.76 -1.12
CA ASP A 95 -42.05 -5.35 -2.11
C ASP A 95 -41.28 -4.25 -2.85
N LEU A 96 -41.98 -3.17 -3.19
CA LEU A 96 -41.36 -1.99 -3.80
C LEU A 96 -40.32 -1.35 -2.88
N SER A 97 -40.63 -1.26 -1.59
CA SER A 97 -39.74 -0.69 -0.58
C SER A 97 -38.50 -1.56 -0.37
N ALA A 98 -38.65 -2.88 -0.38
CA ALA A 98 -37.53 -3.81 -0.27
C ALA A 98 -36.51 -3.63 -1.41
N VAL A 99 -36.97 -3.49 -2.66
CA VAL A 99 -36.08 -3.25 -3.81
C VAL A 99 -35.34 -1.92 -3.68
N LYS A 100 -35.99 -0.85 -3.21
CA LYS A 100 -35.35 0.45 -2.98
C LYS A 100 -34.26 0.38 -1.91
N VAL A 101 -34.48 -0.39 -0.83
CA VAL A 101 -33.48 -0.58 0.22
C VAL A 101 -32.22 -1.26 -0.35
N GLU A 102 -32.39 -2.31 -1.15
CA GLU A 102 -31.26 -2.97 -1.81
C GLU A 102 -30.53 -2.02 -2.79
N GLN A 103 -31.26 -1.20 -3.57
CA GLN A 103 -30.61 -0.19 -4.42
C GLN A 103 -29.74 0.79 -3.63
N LEU A 104 -30.24 1.27 -2.48
CA LEU A 104 -29.48 2.17 -1.61
C LEU A 104 -28.22 1.50 -1.05
N LYS A 105 -28.35 0.25 -0.62
CA LYS A 105 -27.22 -0.53 -0.09
C LYS A 105 -26.16 -0.78 -1.18
N THR A 106 -26.59 -1.16 -2.38
CA THR A 106 -25.71 -1.37 -3.54
C THR A 106 -24.95 -0.08 -3.89
N ASN A 107 -25.62 1.08 -3.88
CA ASN A 107 -24.97 2.36 -4.15
C ASN A 107 -23.97 2.74 -3.04
N GLN A 108 -24.31 2.53 -1.77
CA GLN A 108 -23.36 2.75 -0.66
C GLN A 108 -22.10 1.90 -0.79
N GLN A 109 -22.25 0.62 -1.16
CA GLN A 109 -21.12 -0.27 -1.41
C GLN A 109 -20.26 0.22 -2.58
N ARG A 110 -20.88 0.71 -3.66
CA ARG A 110 -20.15 1.28 -4.81
C ARG A 110 -19.28 2.47 -4.39
N ILE A 111 -19.83 3.40 -3.62
CA ILE A 111 -19.10 4.57 -3.12
C ILE A 111 -17.89 4.14 -2.26
N GLN A 112 -18.06 3.13 -1.42
CA GLN A 112 -16.97 2.59 -0.61
C GLN A 112 -15.87 1.97 -1.47
N MET A 113 -16.23 1.23 -2.52
CA MET A 113 -15.28 0.64 -3.47
C MET A 113 -14.54 1.70 -4.27
N GLU A 114 -15.22 2.75 -4.74
CA GLU A 114 -14.59 3.88 -5.45
C GLU A 114 -13.60 4.62 -4.53
N SER A 115 -13.98 4.87 -3.27
CA SER A 115 -13.07 5.48 -2.29
C SER A 115 -11.87 4.60 -1.96
N ALA A 116 -12.04 3.27 -1.91
CA ALA A 116 -10.95 2.33 -1.70
C ALA A 116 -10.00 2.32 -2.91
N LEU A 117 -10.56 2.32 -4.13
CA LEU A 117 -9.80 2.37 -5.38
C LEU A 117 -8.93 3.64 -5.45
N ASP A 118 -9.51 4.80 -5.16
CA ASP A 118 -8.77 6.07 -5.09
C ASP A 118 -7.62 6.02 -4.09
N SER A 119 -7.83 5.35 -2.95
CA SER A 119 -6.80 5.19 -1.92
C SER A 119 -5.67 4.28 -2.40
N TYR A 120 -5.99 3.21 -3.14
CA TYR A 120 -5.00 2.28 -3.68
C TYR A 120 -4.18 2.92 -4.79
N ILE A 121 -4.82 3.69 -5.67
CA ILE A 121 -4.13 4.45 -6.71
C ILE A 121 -3.13 5.44 -6.09
N LYS A 122 -3.54 6.14 -5.02
CA LYS A 122 -2.65 7.06 -4.28
C LYS A 122 -1.44 6.39 -3.63
N ILE A 123 -1.51 5.09 -3.34
CA ILE A 123 -0.37 4.34 -2.77
C ILE A 123 0.66 4.01 -3.86
N LEU A 124 0.24 3.90 -5.13
CA LEU A 124 1.12 3.60 -6.26
C LEU A 124 1.64 4.83 -7.01
N SER A 125 0.96 5.99 -6.90
CA SER A 125 1.34 7.26 -7.52
C SER A 125 2.42 7.99 -6.72
#